data_AF-A0AAD9RDG6-F1
#
_entry.id   AF-A0AAD9RDG6-F1
#
_cell.length_a   1.000
_cell.length_b   1.000
_cell.length_c   1.000
_cell.angle_alpha   90.00
_cell.angle_beta   90.00
_cell.angle_gamma   90.00
#
_symmetry.space_group_name_H-M   'P 1'
#
loop_
_entity.id
_entity.type
_entity.pdbx_description
1 polymer ?
#
loop_
_entity_poly.entity_id
_entity_poly.type
_entity_poly.pdbx_seq_one_letter_code
_entity_poly.pdbx_strand_id
1 'polypeptide(L)'
;MAEKRVTRQTAVSEAELSLVHEQLTKKEQMLKEQAAAMQRESSWLQEQANQLRQEQENLERSRREGSTPVEQIMRELRAEMDPFKNLINQLKEQVDDIQKHSRDPVHRRSNNLESQVQPMVDDEEPHDTRAEIKSVNTQSLRLKDAIESVPRYDGYRIPIYQYARACERARDMISPASESALVSLIINKLQGHAFQAVEDAEIATVTQLIDRLKSIFAPRKSLDQYR
;
A
#
# COMPACT_ATOMS: atom_id res chain seq x y z
N MET A 1 -23.98 8.36 109.72
CA MET A 1 -24.67 8.54 108.42
C MET A 1 -23.97 7.65 107.40
N ALA A 2 -24.72 6.84 106.69
CA ALA A 2 -24.27 6.08 105.52
C ALA A 2 -24.80 6.79 104.24
N GLU A 3 -24.43 6.46 103.00
CA GLU A 3 -23.71 5.25 102.57
C GLU A 3 -22.83 5.45 101.32
N LYS A 4 -21.85 4.54 101.20
CA LYS A 4 -20.97 4.15 100.08
C LYS A 4 -21.14 4.89 98.73
N ARG A 5 -20.00 5.39 98.22
CA ARG A 5 -19.77 5.61 96.78
C ARG A 5 -20.08 4.33 96.00
N VAL A 6 -20.80 4.43 94.88
CA VAL A 6 -20.98 3.33 93.92
C VAL A 6 -20.34 3.75 92.59
N THR A 7 -19.04 3.49 92.46
CA THR A 7 -18.30 3.61 91.19
C THR A 7 -18.68 2.46 90.27
N ARG A 8 -19.74 2.64 89.46
CA ARG A 8 -20.01 1.78 88.30
C ARG A 8 -18.99 2.05 87.20
N GLN A 9 -17.77 1.54 87.36
CA GLN A 9 -16.95 1.20 86.21
C GLN A 9 -17.59 -0.04 85.56
N THR A 10 -18.14 0.13 84.36
CA THR A 10 -18.69 -0.97 83.58
C THR A 10 -17.54 -1.83 83.08
N ALA A 11 -17.29 -2.95 83.76
CA ALA A 11 -16.47 -4.01 83.21
C ALA A 11 -17.15 -4.52 81.92
N VAL A 12 -16.51 -4.28 80.77
CA VAL A 12 -16.89 -4.89 79.49
C VAL A 12 -16.82 -6.40 79.69
N SER A 13 -17.86 -7.13 79.30
CA SER A 13 -17.86 -8.57 79.53
C SER A 13 -16.84 -9.27 78.64
N GLU A 14 -16.25 -10.34 79.17
CA GLU A 14 -15.24 -11.15 78.46
C GLU A 14 -15.81 -11.71 77.14
N ALA A 15 -17.11 -12.00 77.10
CA ALA A 15 -17.84 -12.40 75.90
C ALA A 15 -17.93 -11.29 74.84
N GLU A 16 -18.16 -10.03 75.22
CA GLU A 16 -18.16 -8.89 74.27
C GLU A 16 -16.76 -8.67 73.68
N LEU A 17 -15.71 -8.76 74.49
CA LEU A 17 -14.32 -8.67 74.02
C LEU A 17 -13.96 -9.82 73.06
N SER A 18 -14.39 -11.05 73.38
CA SER A 18 -14.21 -12.23 72.52
C SER A 18 -14.92 -12.07 71.17
N LEU A 19 -16.19 -11.64 71.18
CA LEU A 19 -16.99 -11.38 69.98
C LEU A 19 -16.40 -10.26 69.11
N VAL A 20 -15.91 -9.18 69.72
CA VAL A 20 -15.22 -8.10 68.98
C VAL A 20 -13.92 -8.61 68.37
N HIS A 21 -13.16 -9.46 69.07
CA HIS A 21 -11.94 -10.07 68.53
C HIS A 21 -12.23 -10.99 67.33
N GLU A 22 -13.26 -11.84 67.40
CA GLU A 22 -13.69 -12.69 66.28
C GLU A 22 -14.13 -11.86 65.05
N GLN A 23 -14.88 -10.77 65.27
CA GLN A 23 -15.25 -9.85 64.18
C GLN A 23 -14.03 -9.13 63.58
N LEU A 24 -13.02 -8.81 64.40
CA LEU A 24 -11.80 -8.16 63.95
C LEU A 24 -10.95 -9.10 63.08
N THR A 25 -10.68 -10.33 63.55
CA THR A 25 -9.91 -11.33 62.79
C THR A 25 -10.60 -11.71 61.48
N LYS A 26 -11.93 -11.86 61.49
CA LYS A 26 -12.72 -12.10 60.28
C LYS A 26 -12.63 -10.95 59.26
N LYS A 27 -12.63 -9.70 59.71
CA LYS A 27 -12.39 -8.53 58.82
C LYS A 27 -10.95 -8.47 58.31
N GLU A 28 -9.97 -8.76 59.17
CA GLU A 28 -8.55 -8.79 58.80
C GLU A 28 -8.28 -9.85 57.73
N GLN A 29 -8.87 -11.04 57.88
CA GLN A 29 -8.78 -12.11 56.89
C GLN A 29 -9.46 -11.72 55.56
N MET A 30 -10.67 -11.15 55.60
CA MET A 30 -11.34 -10.64 54.39
C MET A 30 -10.51 -9.58 53.65
N LEU A 31 -9.84 -8.68 54.37
CA LEU A 31 -8.96 -7.66 53.78
C LEU A 31 -7.68 -8.28 53.20
N LYS A 32 -7.11 -9.31 53.84
CA LYS A 32 -5.97 -10.09 53.30
C LYS A 32 -6.35 -10.83 52.02
N GLU A 33 -7.53 -11.45 51.98
CA GLU A 33 -8.06 -12.13 50.80
C GLU A 33 -8.33 -11.16 49.65
N GLN A 34 -8.90 -9.98 49.93
CA GLN A 34 -9.12 -8.92 48.94
C GLN A 34 -7.80 -8.35 48.40
N ALA A 35 -6.80 -8.11 49.26
CA ALA A 35 -5.48 -7.66 48.85
C ALA A 35 -4.76 -8.71 47.97
N ALA A 36 -4.86 -9.99 48.34
CA ALA A 36 -4.31 -11.08 47.55
C ALA A 36 -5.03 -11.26 46.19
N ALA A 37 -6.34 -10.99 46.11
CA ALA A 37 -7.06 -10.96 44.84
C ALA A 37 -6.55 -9.82 43.94
N MET A 38 -6.46 -8.60 44.48
CA MET A 38 -5.96 -7.42 43.77
C MET A 38 -4.50 -7.59 43.30
N GLN A 39 -3.64 -8.25 44.08
CA GLN A 39 -2.28 -8.59 43.66
C GLN A 39 -2.24 -9.57 42.48
N ARG A 40 -3.12 -10.60 42.46
CA ARG A 40 -3.21 -11.53 41.32
C ARG A 40 -3.67 -10.82 40.05
N GLU A 41 -4.70 -9.99 40.15
CA GLU A 41 -5.22 -9.18 39.05
C GLU A 41 -4.15 -8.21 38.50
N SER A 42 -3.47 -7.49 39.39
CA SER A 42 -2.36 -6.59 39.01
C SER A 42 -1.19 -7.35 38.37
N SER A 43 -0.88 -8.57 38.84
CA SER A 43 0.18 -9.41 38.24
C SER A 43 -0.20 -9.89 36.84
N TRP A 44 -1.46 -10.27 36.63
CA TRP A 44 -1.97 -10.69 35.33
C TRP A 44 -1.99 -9.54 34.32
N LEU A 45 -2.43 -8.34 34.74
CA LEU A 45 -2.38 -7.13 33.91
C LEU A 45 -0.93 -6.72 33.58
N GLN A 46 0.00 -6.85 34.53
CA GLN A 46 1.43 -6.62 34.31
C GLN A 46 2.02 -7.58 33.26
N GLU A 47 1.64 -8.86 33.32
CA GLU A 47 2.07 -9.89 32.37
C GLU A 47 1.48 -9.66 30.96
N GLN A 48 0.19 -9.35 30.87
CA GLN A 48 -0.47 -8.99 29.60
C GLN A 48 0.16 -7.73 28.97
N ALA A 49 0.47 -6.70 29.76
CA ALA A 49 1.14 -5.49 29.29
C ALA A 49 2.57 -5.76 28.80
N ASN A 50 3.31 -6.65 29.48
CA ASN A 50 4.63 -7.10 29.03
C ASN A 50 4.54 -7.88 27.71
N GLN A 51 3.54 -8.74 27.55
CA GLN A 51 3.32 -9.52 26.34
C GLN A 51 2.98 -8.65 25.13
N LEU A 52 2.03 -7.70 25.28
CA LEU A 52 1.70 -6.72 24.23
C LEU A 52 2.90 -5.82 23.87
N ARG A 53 3.75 -5.49 24.85
CA ARG A 53 4.98 -4.72 24.61
C ARG A 53 6.02 -5.53 23.82
N GLN A 54 6.20 -6.82 24.13
CA GLN A 54 7.06 -7.71 23.33
C GLN A 54 6.52 -7.90 21.92
N GLU A 55 5.20 -8.03 21.75
CA GLU A 55 4.56 -8.13 20.44
C GLU A 55 4.81 -6.85 19.61
N GLN A 56 4.59 -5.66 20.19
CA GLN A 56 4.91 -4.39 19.54
C GLN A 56 6.40 -4.26 19.20
N GLU A 57 7.31 -4.64 20.09
CA GLU A 57 8.75 -4.59 19.82
C GLU A 57 9.13 -5.57 18.69
N ASN A 58 8.55 -6.77 18.66
CA ASN A 58 8.78 -7.76 17.61
C ASN A 58 8.18 -7.31 16.25
N LEU A 59 7.04 -6.63 16.26
CA LEU A 59 6.45 -6.01 15.08
C LEU A 59 7.31 -4.84 14.57
N GLU A 60 7.86 -4.02 15.48
CA GLU A 60 8.81 -2.96 15.12
C GLU A 60 10.14 -3.52 14.59
N ARG A 61 10.70 -4.58 15.20
CA ARG A 61 11.87 -5.28 14.67
C ARG A 61 11.58 -5.83 13.28
N SER A 62 10.47 -6.55 13.10
CA SER A 62 10.02 -7.04 11.78
C SER A 62 9.83 -5.91 10.76
N ARG A 63 9.47 -4.70 11.19
CA ARG A 63 9.32 -3.50 10.35
C ARG A 63 10.64 -2.74 10.08
N ARG A 64 11.68 -2.93 10.91
CA ARG A 64 13.02 -2.34 10.75
C ARG A 64 13.97 -3.27 9.98
N GLU A 65 13.93 -4.56 10.30
CA GLU A 65 14.65 -5.65 9.64
C GLU A 65 14.00 -6.00 8.30
N GLY A 66 12.68 -5.78 8.19
CA GLY A 66 11.93 -5.68 6.94
C GLY A 66 12.31 -4.46 6.10
N SER A 67 13.58 -4.39 5.67
CA SER A 67 13.85 -3.96 4.29
C SER A 67 12.90 -4.75 3.42
N THR A 68 12.00 -4.08 2.71
CA THR A 68 11.01 -4.78 1.90
C THR A 68 11.72 -5.70 0.89
N PRO A 69 11.11 -6.81 0.44
CA PRO A 69 11.67 -7.60 -0.66
C PRO A 69 11.99 -6.71 -1.87
N VAL A 70 11.17 -5.67 -2.09
CA VAL A 70 11.39 -4.61 -3.07
C VAL A 70 12.67 -3.82 -2.81
N GLU A 71 12.97 -3.40 -1.58
CA GLU A 71 14.22 -2.69 -1.26
C GLU A 71 15.47 -3.57 -1.35
N GLN A 72 15.37 -4.86 -1.05
CA GLN A 72 16.48 -5.78 -1.27
C GLN A 72 16.72 -6.01 -2.77
N ILE A 73 15.68 -6.32 -3.54
CA ILE A 73 15.74 -6.43 -5.00
C ILE A 73 16.23 -5.12 -5.64
N MET A 74 15.79 -3.95 -5.16
CA MET A 74 16.21 -2.63 -5.65
C MET A 74 17.64 -2.25 -5.24
N ARG A 75 18.19 -2.87 -4.18
CA ARG A 75 19.59 -2.77 -3.76
C ARG A 75 20.49 -3.66 -4.62
N GLU A 76 20.03 -4.86 -4.92
CA GLU A 76 20.70 -5.82 -5.83
C GLU A 76 20.68 -5.29 -7.28
N LEU A 77 19.52 -4.91 -7.84
CA LEU A 77 19.43 -4.23 -9.14
C LEU A 77 20.27 -2.95 -9.19
N ARG A 78 20.36 -2.17 -8.10
CA ARG A 78 21.19 -0.97 -8.09
C ARG A 78 22.66 -1.32 -8.26
N ALA A 79 23.15 -2.31 -7.53
CA ALA A 79 24.53 -2.80 -7.61
C ALA A 79 24.85 -3.40 -9.00
N GLU A 80 23.92 -4.15 -9.61
CA GLU A 80 24.07 -4.64 -10.99
C GLU A 80 24.02 -3.51 -12.03
N MET A 81 23.22 -2.46 -11.81
CA MET A 81 23.15 -1.31 -12.72
C MET A 81 24.33 -0.34 -12.58
N ASP A 82 25.07 -0.33 -11.48
CA ASP A 82 26.20 0.59 -11.28
C ASP A 82 27.36 0.41 -12.30
N PRO A 83 27.82 -0.80 -12.68
CA PRO A 83 28.76 -0.94 -13.81
C PRO A 83 28.20 -0.43 -15.14
N PHE A 84 26.90 -0.59 -15.41
CA PHE A 84 26.27 -0.03 -16.62
C PHE A 84 26.22 1.51 -16.58
N LYS A 85 25.96 2.14 -15.42
CA LYS A 85 26.04 3.60 -15.27
C LYS A 85 27.45 4.12 -15.52
N ASN A 86 28.46 3.42 -15.00
CA ASN A 86 29.86 3.78 -15.21
C ASN A 86 30.24 3.69 -16.70
N LEU A 87 29.85 2.61 -17.40
CA LEU A 87 30.05 2.49 -18.85
C LEU A 87 29.31 3.57 -19.65
N ILE A 88 28.07 3.91 -19.28
CA ILE A 88 27.29 4.99 -19.91
C ILE A 88 27.98 6.36 -19.72
N ASN A 89 28.55 6.62 -18.54
CA ASN A 89 29.28 7.86 -18.29
C ASN A 89 30.60 7.92 -19.08
N GLN A 90 31.33 6.81 -19.15
CA GLN A 90 32.56 6.69 -19.93
C GLN A 90 32.31 6.86 -21.44
N LEU A 91 31.20 6.34 -21.96
CA LEU A 91 30.76 6.56 -23.34
C LEU A 91 30.34 8.02 -23.62
N LYS A 92 29.69 8.70 -22.67
CA LYS A 92 29.39 10.13 -22.80
C LYS A 92 30.65 10.98 -22.86
N GLU A 93 31.63 10.69 -22.00
CA GLU A 93 32.91 11.41 -21.95
C GLU A 93 33.67 11.26 -23.28
N GLN A 94 33.70 10.05 -23.86
CA GLN A 94 34.23 9.82 -25.21
C GLN A 94 33.46 10.58 -26.31
N VAL A 95 32.12 10.64 -26.25
CA VAL A 95 31.31 11.39 -27.24
C VAL A 95 31.53 12.90 -27.11
N ASP A 96 31.61 13.44 -25.90
CA ASP A 96 31.91 14.86 -25.66
C ASP A 96 33.31 15.23 -26.16
N ASP A 97 34.31 14.35 -25.98
CA ASP A 97 35.66 14.58 -26.52
C ASP A 97 35.70 14.51 -28.06
N ILE A 98 34.96 13.59 -28.69
CA ILE A 98 34.82 13.56 -30.16
C ILE A 98 34.15 14.85 -30.66
N GLN A 99 33.14 15.37 -29.96
CA GLN A 99 32.48 16.64 -30.32
C GLN A 99 33.38 17.87 -30.11
N LYS A 100 34.27 17.87 -29.10
CA LYS A 100 35.29 18.93 -28.91
C LYS A 100 36.29 18.93 -30.07
N HIS A 101 36.85 17.77 -30.43
CA HIS A 101 37.84 17.65 -31.50
C HIS A 101 37.26 17.86 -32.92
N SER A 102 35.93 17.81 -33.08
CA SER A 102 35.26 18.06 -34.37
C SER A 102 34.89 19.55 -34.62
N ARG A 103 35.42 20.49 -33.81
CA ARG A 103 34.96 21.91 -33.82
C ARG A 103 36.03 22.96 -34.17
N ASP A 104 37.11 22.59 -34.86
CA ASP A 104 38.04 23.56 -35.47
C ASP A 104 37.53 24.06 -36.85
N PRO A 105 37.31 25.39 -37.06
CA PRO A 105 36.64 25.89 -38.27
C PRO A 105 37.59 26.57 -39.28
N VAL A 106 38.14 25.82 -40.24
CA VAL A 106 38.98 26.39 -41.32
C VAL A 106 38.32 26.33 -42.71
N HIS A 107 37.51 27.36 -42.97
CA HIS A 107 37.40 28.12 -44.23
C HIS A 107 37.38 27.41 -45.62
N ARG A 108 36.31 27.73 -46.39
CA ARG A 108 36.26 28.08 -47.84
C ARG A 108 37.24 27.36 -48.80
N ARG A 109 36.78 26.88 -49.96
CA ARG A 109 36.30 27.71 -51.10
C ARG A 109 35.91 26.82 -52.29
N SER A 110 35.15 27.37 -53.24
CA SER A 110 34.91 26.84 -54.60
C SER A 110 33.99 25.61 -54.73
N ASN A 111 33.25 25.42 -55.83
CA ASN A 111 32.60 26.42 -56.70
C ASN A 111 31.46 25.74 -57.49
N ASN A 112 30.57 26.56 -58.05
CA ASN A 112 29.45 26.17 -58.92
C ASN A 112 29.86 25.25 -60.09
N LEU A 113 29.05 24.24 -60.40
CA LEU A 113 28.91 23.76 -61.78
C LEU A 113 27.48 23.30 -62.06
N GLU A 114 26.96 23.77 -63.18
CA GLU A 114 25.55 23.73 -63.57
C GLU A 114 25.34 22.69 -64.67
N SER A 115 24.31 21.84 -64.56
CA SER A 115 23.90 20.91 -65.63
C SER A 115 22.42 20.53 -65.51
N GLN A 116 21.62 21.49 -65.97
CA GLN A 116 20.22 21.38 -66.35
C GLN A 116 19.90 20.13 -67.21
N VAL A 117 19.01 19.25 -66.73
CA VAL A 117 18.11 18.41 -67.56
C VAL A 117 16.76 18.27 -66.84
N GLN A 118 15.67 18.27 -67.61
CA GLN A 118 14.26 18.14 -67.23
C GLN A 118 13.52 17.43 -68.40
N PRO A 119 12.26 16.98 -68.28
CA PRO A 119 11.64 16.12 -67.25
C PRO A 119 10.82 14.95 -67.92
N MET A 120 9.72 14.50 -67.28
CA MET A 120 8.51 13.82 -67.84
C MET A 120 8.38 12.28 -67.86
N VAL A 121 7.40 11.79 -67.06
CA VAL A 121 6.28 10.82 -67.29
C VAL A 121 6.48 9.42 -67.96
N ASP A 122 5.64 8.39 -67.74
CA ASP A 122 4.45 8.16 -66.84
C ASP A 122 4.80 7.01 -65.80
N ASP A 123 4.00 6.07 -65.25
CA ASP A 123 2.56 5.68 -65.30
C ASP A 123 2.14 4.76 -64.09
N GLU A 124 0.91 4.22 -64.10
CA GLU A 124 0.30 3.01 -63.47
C GLU A 124 1.13 2.07 -62.53
N GLU A 125 0.61 1.40 -61.47
CA GLU A 125 -0.68 1.40 -60.71
C GLU A 125 -0.39 0.79 -59.28
N PRO A 126 -1.27 0.16 -58.44
CA PRO A 126 -1.21 0.38 -56.99
C PRO A 126 -0.68 -0.81 -56.15
N HIS A 127 0.03 -0.52 -55.06
CA HIS A 127 0.26 -1.51 -53.99
C HIS A 127 0.04 -0.94 -52.57
N ASP A 128 -1.16 -1.19 -52.04
CA ASP A 128 -1.52 -0.87 -50.67
C ASP A 128 -0.91 -1.86 -49.67
N THR A 129 0.13 -1.41 -48.95
CA THR A 129 0.82 -2.17 -47.89
C THR A 129 1.25 -1.31 -46.70
N ARG A 130 0.96 0.00 -46.72
CA ARG A 130 1.53 0.97 -45.75
C ARG A 130 0.64 1.26 -44.54
N ALA A 131 -0.56 0.68 -44.48
CA ALA A 131 -1.54 0.92 -43.41
C ALA A 131 -1.24 0.14 -42.12
N GLU A 132 -0.93 -1.15 -42.21
CA GLU A 132 -0.95 -2.07 -41.07
C GLU A 132 0.12 -1.74 -40.00
N ILE A 133 1.34 -1.39 -40.42
CA ILE A 133 2.46 -1.09 -39.51
C ILE A 133 2.16 0.09 -38.57
N LYS A 134 1.28 1.03 -38.97
CA LYS A 134 0.82 2.11 -38.10
C LYS A 134 -0.23 1.64 -37.08
N SER A 135 -1.15 0.76 -37.49
CA SER A 135 -2.30 0.33 -36.69
C SER A 135 -1.87 -0.26 -35.34
N VAL A 136 -1.00 -1.27 -35.38
CA VAL A 136 -0.53 -2.00 -34.18
C VAL A 136 0.12 -1.07 -33.15
N ASN A 137 0.94 -0.12 -33.61
CA ASN A 137 1.60 0.83 -32.73
C ASN A 137 0.59 1.78 -32.04
N THR A 138 -0.43 2.27 -32.77
CA THR A 138 -1.46 3.12 -32.15
C THR A 138 -2.31 2.41 -31.09
N GLN A 139 -2.56 1.11 -31.25
CA GLN A 139 -3.25 0.32 -30.23
C GLN A 139 -2.39 0.11 -28.97
N SER A 140 -1.09 -0.18 -29.14
CA SER A 140 -0.14 -0.31 -28.03
C SER A 140 0.02 0.98 -27.23
N LEU A 141 0.06 2.13 -27.91
CA LEU A 141 0.08 3.45 -27.27
C LEU A 141 -1.20 3.70 -26.48
N ARG A 142 -2.38 3.55 -27.10
CA ARG A 142 -3.67 3.75 -26.39
C ARG A 142 -3.84 2.85 -25.19
N LEU A 143 -3.36 1.61 -25.23
CA LEU A 143 -3.40 0.70 -24.07
C LEU A 143 -2.51 1.19 -22.91
N LYS A 144 -1.37 1.82 -23.22
CA LYS A 144 -0.50 2.48 -22.22
C LYS A 144 -1.16 3.72 -21.64
N ASP A 145 -1.67 4.62 -22.49
CA ASP A 145 -2.38 5.83 -22.06
C ASP A 145 -3.59 5.47 -21.17
N ALA A 146 -4.35 4.44 -21.57
CA ALA A 146 -5.49 3.91 -20.83
C ALA A 146 -5.08 3.38 -19.46
N ILE A 147 -4.09 2.48 -19.37
CA ILE A 147 -3.66 1.97 -18.07
C ILE A 147 -3.06 3.07 -17.20
N GLU A 148 -2.29 4.02 -17.75
CA GLU A 148 -1.74 5.14 -17.00
C GLU A 148 -2.83 5.99 -16.32
N SER A 149 -3.97 6.19 -16.99
CA SER A 149 -5.14 6.90 -16.44
C SER A 149 -5.78 6.24 -15.20
N VAL A 150 -5.53 4.94 -14.97
CA VAL A 150 -6.05 4.18 -13.83
C VAL A 150 -5.14 4.33 -12.60
N PRO A 151 -5.61 4.85 -11.46
CA PRO A 151 -4.82 4.91 -10.23
C PRO A 151 -4.62 3.51 -9.63
N ARG A 152 -3.62 3.36 -8.76
CA ARG A 152 -3.50 2.15 -7.91
C ARG A 152 -4.65 2.11 -6.90
N TYR A 153 -5.15 0.93 -6.58
CA TYR A 153 -6.28 0.77 -5.65
C TYR A 153 -6.02 -0.35 -4.64
N ASP A 154 -6.23 -0.06 -3.36
CA ASP A 154 -6.00 -0.98 -2.24
C ASP A 154 -7.27 -1.34 -1.44
N GLY A 155 -8.43 -0.82 -1.88
CA GLY A 155 -9.71 -0.92 -1.19
C GLY A 155 -10.14 0.41 -0.54
N TYR A 156 -9.20 1.23 -0.09
CA TYR A 156 -9.46 2.25 0.94
C TYR A 156 -9.00 3.68 0.60
N ARG A 157 -7.89 3.87 -0.13
CA ARG A 157 -7.33 5.23 -0.40
C ARG A 157 -8.21 6.11 -1.28
N ILE A 158 -9.00 5.50 -2.15
CA ILE A 158 -9.92 6.17 -3.07
C ILE A 158 -11.28 5.46 -3.00
N PRO A 159 -12.41 6.18 -2.98
CA PRO A 159 -13.73 5.54 -3.00
C PRO A 159 -13.92 4.67 -4.24
N ILE A 160 -14.54 3.49 -4.09
CA ILE A 160 -14.76 2.54 -5.19
C ILE A 160 -15.47 3.17 -6.40
N TYR A 161 -16.37 4.13 -6.19
CA TYR A 161 -17.04 4.87 -7.26
C TYR A 161 -16.11 5.76 -8.09
N GLN A 162 -15.05 6.31 -7.47
CA GLN A 162 -14.02 7.09 -8.16
C GLN A 162 -13.06 6.16 -8.93
N TYR A 163 -12.72 5.01 -8.35
CA TYR A 163 -11.93 3.99 -9.03
C TYR A 163 -12.65 3.40 -10.25
N ALA A 164 -13.93 3.01 -10.09
CA ALA A 164 -14.77 2.51 -11.17
C ALA A 164 -14.80 3.49 -12.36
N ARG A 165 -15.01 4.79 -12.11
CA ARG A 165 -14.99 5.84 -13.15
C ARG A 165 -13.62 6.03 -13.80
N ALA A 166 -12.52 5.63 -13.17
CA ALA A 166 -11.21 5.61 -13.82
C ALA A 166 -11.08 4.41 -14.76
N CYS A 167 -11.48 3.22 -14.32
CA CYS A 167 -11.48 2.01 -15.14
C CYS A 167 -12.45 2.09 -16.34
N GLU A 168 -13.65 2.66 -16.15
CA GLU A 168 -14.62 2.95 -17.23
C GLU A 168 -13.99 3.84 -18.32
N ARG A 169 -13.35 4.96 -17.95
CA ARG A 169 -12.67 5.84 -18.92
C ARG A 169 -11.50 5.15 -19.61
N ALA A 170 -10.75 4.30 -18.91
CA ALA A 170 -9.65 3.54 -19.51
C ALA A 170 -10.16 2.53 -20.56
N ARG A 171 -11.28 1.86 -20.31
CA ARG A 171 -11.97 1.02 -21.30
C ARG A 171 -12.38 1.84 -22.52
N ASP A 172 -12.94 3.03 -22.31
CA ASP A 172 -13.45 3.89 -23.39
C ASP A 172 -12.33 4.50 -24.27
N MET A 173 -11.05 4.36 -23.88
CA MET A 173 -9.87 4.77 -24.67
C MET A 173 -9.36 3.68 -25.64
N ILE A 174 -9.81 2.42 -25.51
CA ILE A 174 -9.28 1.27 -26.25
C ILE A 174 -10.33 0.62 -27.16
N SER A 175 -9.90 -0.35 -27.99
CA SER A 175 -10.81 -1.24 -28.71
C SER A 175 -11.36 -2.32 -27.76
N PRO A 176 -12.62 -2.76 -27.88
CA PRO A 176 -13.15 -3.91 -27.13
C PRO A 176 -12.31 -5.18 -27.27
N ALA A 177 -11.66 -5.38 -28.42
CA ALA A 177 -10.73 -6.50 -28.66
C ALA A 177 -9.48 -6.47 -27.75
N SER A 178 -9.22 -5.35 -27.07
CA SER A 178 -8.11 -5.17 -26.12
C SER A 178 -8.58 -5.13 -24.66
N GLU A 179 -9.88 -5.31 -24.38
CA GLU A 179 -10.42 -5.15 -23.02
C GLU A 179 -9.83 -6.16 -22.03
N SER A 180 -9.66 -7.42 -22.42
CA SER A 180 -9.04 -8.45 -21.57
C SER A 180 -7.59 -8.10 -21.19
N ALA A 181 -6.81 -7.56 -22.14
CA ALA A 181 -5.45 -7.10 -21.88
C ALA A 181 -5.43 -5.89 -20.91
N LEU A 182 -6.39 -4.96 -21.04
CA LEU A 182 -6.57 -3.88 -20.09
C LEU A 182 -6.97 -4.40 -18.70
N VAL A 183 -7.89 -5.38 -18.61
CA VAL A 183 -8.31 -5.99 -17.34
C VAL A 183 -7.12 -6.60 -16.60
N SER A 184 -6.28 -7.41 -17.27
CA SER A 184 -5.06 -7.96 -16.67
C SER A 184 -4.09 -6.86 -16.17
N LEU A 185 -3.94 -5.77 -16.95
CA LEU A 185 -3.12 -4.62 -16.54
C LEU A 185 -3.72 -3.84 -15.36
N ILE A 186 -5.05 -3.73 -15.27
CA ILE A 186 -5.74 -3.09 -14.13
C ILE A 186 -5.63 -3.96 -12.87
N ILE A 187 -5.72 -5.29 -13.00
CA ILE A 187 -5.49 -6.23 -11.88
C ILE A 187 -4.07 -6.05 -11.32
N ASN A 188 -3.07 -5.88 -12.18
CA ASN A 188 -1.69 -5.55 -11.79
C ASN A 188 -1.52 -4.14 -11.14
N LYS A 189 -2.56 -3.30 -11.14
CA LYS A 189 -2.62 -2.03 -10.37
C LYS A 189 -3.39 -2.14 -9.05
N LEU A 190 -4.04 -3.28 -8.76
CA LEU A 190 -4.64 -3.55 -7.46
C LEU A 190 -3.54 -3.88 -6.43
N GLN A 191 -3.83 -3.64 -5.15
CA GLN A 191 -2.90 -3.85 -4.04
C GLN A 191 -3.63 -4.39 -2.80
N GLY A 192 -2.93 -5.15 -1.96
CA GLY A 192 -3.47 -5.65 -0.68
C GLY A 192 -4.82 -6.34 -0.83
N HIS A 193 -5.79 -5.92 0.00
CA HIS A 193 -7.13 -6.50 0.00
C HIS A 193 -7.88 -6.38 -1.34
N ALA A 194 -7.62 -5.34 -2.14
CA ALA A 194 -8.25 -5.21 -3.46
C ALA A 194 -7.69 -6.19 -4.50
N PHE A 195 -6.44 -6.66 -4.33
CA PHE A 195 -5.88 -7.75 -5.14
C PHE A 195 -6.43 -9.11 -4.68
N GLN A 196 -6.40 -9.38 -3.37
CA GLN A 196 -6.98 -10.59 -2.76
C GLN A 196 -8.47 -10.78 -3.11
N ALA A 197 -9.20 -9.67 -3.28
CA ALA A 197 -10.61 -9.70 -3.69
C ALA A 197 -10.85 -10.32 -5.09
N VAL A 198 -9.84 -10.40 -5.96
CA VAL A 198 -9.96 -10.83 -7.36
C VAL A 198 -9.03 -11.99 -7.75
N GLU A 199 -8.15 -12.43 -6.86
CA GLU A 199 -7.10 -13.44 -7.12
C GLU A 199 -7.68 -14.78 -7.59
N ASP A 200 -8.75 -15.26 -6.97
CA ASP A 200 -9.48 -16.50 -7.35
C ASP A 200 -10.57 -16.30 -8.43
N ALA A 201 -10.61 -15.15 -9.13
CA ALA A 201 -11.74 -14.78 -9.98
C ALA A 201 -11.37 -14.68 -11.47
N GLU A 202 -12.05 -15.47 -12.31
CA GLU A 202 -12.01 -15.33 -13.77
C GLU A 202 -12.76 -14.04 -14.21
N ILE A 203 -12.00 -12.95 -14.38
CA ILE A 203 -12.53 -11.65 -14.75
C ILE A 203 -12.08 -11.32 -16.19
N ALA A 204 -13.04 -11.29 -17.11
CA ALA A 204 -12.78 -11.06 -18.55
C ALA A 204 -13.06 -9.62 -19.00
N THR A 205 -13.83 -8.85 -18.24
CA THR A 205 -14.28 -7.48 -18.58
C THR A 205 -14.08 -6.49 -17.43
N VAL A 206 -13.94 -5.22 -17.78
CA VAL A 206 -13.82 -4.11 -16.83
C VAL A 206 -15.09 -3.97 -15.99
N THR A 207 -16.26 -4.26 -16.56
CA THR A 207 -17.55 -4.26 -15.83
C THR A 207 -17.56 -5.32 -14.72
N GLN A 208 -17.16 -6.57 -15.02
CA GLN A 208 -17.05 -7.64 -14.02
C GLN A 208 -16.06 -7.28 -12.91
N LEU A 209 -14.90 -6.69 -13.26
CA LEU A 209 -13.90 -6.23 -12.29
C LEU A 209 -14.48 -5.19 -11.32
N ILE A 210 -15.14 -4.18 -11.88
CA ILE A 210 -15.77 -3.10 -11.15
C ILE A 210 -16.87 -3.64 -10.23
N ASP A 211 -17.73 -4.52 -10.70
CA ASP A 211 -18.86 -5.01 -9.91
C ASP A 211 -18.43 -6.00 -8.81
N ARG A 212 -17.40 -6.82 -9.06
CA ARG A 212 -16.71 -7.61 -8.02
C ARG A 212 -16.17 -6.70 -6.91
N LEU A 213 -15.42 -5.65 -7.27
CA LEU A 213 -14.85 -4.72 -6.30
C LEU A 213 -15.93 -3.90 -5.58
N LYS A 214 -17.02 -3.48 -6.26
CA LYS A 214 -18.19 -2.87 -5.61
C LYS A 214 -18.82 -3.80 -4.56
N SER A 215 -18.97 -5.10 -4.85
CA SER A 215 -19.62 -6.03 -3.92
C SER A 215 -18.88 -6.20 -2.58
N ILE A 216 -17.59 -5.85 -2.55
CA ILE A 216 -16.71 -5.96 -1.38
C ILE A 216 -16.45 -4.59 -0.74
N PHE A 217 -16.12 -3.57 -1.54
CA PHE A 217 -15.65 -2.26 -1.06
C PHE A 217 -16.68 -1.11 -1.15
N ALA A 218 -17.86 -1.32 -1.74
CA ALA A 218 -18.91 -0.33 -1.62
C ALA A 218 -19.45 -0.32 -0.18
N PRO A 219 -19.75 0.86 0.40
CA PRO A 219 -20.46 0.93 1.67
C PRO A 219 -21.76 0.14 1.57
N ARG A 220 -21.90 -0.92 2.37
CA ARG A 220 -23.17 -1.61 2.54
C ARG A 220 -24.17 -0.59 3.08
N LYS A 221 -25.19 -0.27 2.28
CA LYS A 221 -26.30 0.59 2.71
C LYS A 221 -27.15 -0.15 3.73
N SER A 222 -26.68 -0.19 4.98
CA SER A 222 -27.48 -0.60 6.12
C SER A 222 -28.73 0.29 6.17
N LEU A 223 -29.90 -0.32 6.03
CA LEU A 223 -31.19 0.40 6.08
C LEU A 223 -31.48 1.01 7.48
N ASP A 224 -30.64 0.66 8.47
CA ASP A 224 -30.70 1.10 9.87
C ASP A 224 -30.27 2.56 10.10
N GLN A 225 -29.84 3.29 9.05
CA GLN A 225 -29.43 4.69 9.15
C GLN A 225 -30.56 5.70 8.81
N TYR A 226 -31.81 5.23 8.81
CA TYR A 226 -33.04 6.05 8.72
C TYR A 226 -34.00 5.66 9.86
N ARG A 227 -33.74 6.21 11.05
CA ARG A 227 -34.61 6.20 12.23
C ARG A 227 -34.46 7.53 12.97
#